data_AF-A0A1M3QF10-F1
#
_entry.id   AF-A0A1M3QF10-F1
#
_cell.length_a   1.000
_cell.length_b   1.000
_cell.length_c   1.000
_cell.angle_alpha   90.00
_cell.angle_beta   90.00
_cell.angle_gamma   90.00
#
_symmetry.space_group_name_H-M   'P 1'
#
loop_
_entity.id
_entity.type
_entity.pdbx_description
1 polymer ?
#
loop_
_entity_poly.entity_id
_entity_poly.type
_entity_poly.pdbx_seq_one_letter_code
_entity_poly.pdbx_strand_id
1 'polypeptide(L)'
;MANIVWAALAATAALSVTSVARAEVIEVVTFNLKPGVTAKEFEPLDKAVGASHVAKQPGFISRESAAGRNGTWLVVVHWKSVNDAEASMNSFMAAPAAKSFMDKLQADTMKMVRYDKQ
;
A
#
# COMPACT_ATOMS: atom_id res chain seq x y z
N MET A 1 -16.58 -40.90 58.00
CA MET A 1 -17.40 -40.36 56.88
C MET A 1 -16.77 -39.05 56.46
N ALA A 2 -16.36 -38.94 55.20
CA ALA A 2 -15.59 -37.84 54.65
C ALA A 2 -16.49 -36.68 54.22
N ASN A 3 -16.03 -35.42 54.36
CA ASN A 3 -16.56 -34.29 53.61
C ASN A 3 -15.39 -33.46 53.08
N ILE A 4 -15.11 -33.62 51.79
CA ILE A 4 -14.14 -32.82 51.02
C ILE A 4 -14.91 -31.65 50.43
N VAL A 5 -14.54 -30.42 50.81
CA VAL A 5 -15.10 -29.21 50.21
C VAL A 5 -14.25 -28.85 48.99
N TRP A 6 -14.86 -28.88 47.80
CA TRP A 6 -14.21 -28.48 46.55
C TRP A 6 -14.26 -26.96 46.43
N ALA A 7 -13.10 -26.30 46.44
CA ALA A 7 -13.00 -24.89 46.09
C ALA A 7 -12.97 -24.76 44.55
N ALA A 8 -14.01 -24.18 43.97
CA ALA A 8 -14.03 -23.84 42.55
C ALA A 8 -13.24 -22.54 42.32
N LEU A 9 -12.10 -22.64 41.64
CA LEU A 9 -11.32 -21.49 41.20
C LEU A 9 -11.88 -21.00 39.86
N ALA A 10 -12.60 -19.87 39.87
CA ALA A 10 -13.04 -19.23 38.64
C ALA A 10 -11.87 -18.41 38.06
N ALA A 11 -11.21 -18.92 37.01
CA ALA A 11 -10.22 -18.17 36.26
C ALA A 11 -10.93 -17.22 35.28
N THR A 12 -10.93 -15.92 35.58
CA THR A 12 -11.40 -14.89 34.65
C THR A 12 -10.28 -14.62 33.64
N ALA A 13 -10.46 -15.07 32.40
CA ALA A 13 -9.55 -14.70 31.32
C ALA A 13 -9.90 -13.27 30.86
N ALA A 14 -9.03 -12.31 31.14
CA ALA A 14 -9.13 -10.97 30.56
C ALA A 14 -8.69 -11.07 29.09
N LEU A 15 -9.62 -10.85 28.16
CA LEU A 15 -9.29 -10.65 26.75
C LEU A 15 -8.64 -9.27 26.62
N SER A 16 -7.31 -9.24 26.55
CA SER A 16 -6.58 -8.06 26.12
C SER A 16 -6.90 -7.80 24.65
N VAL A 17 -7.87 -6.92 24.38
CA VAL A 17 -8.00 -6.32 23.05
C VAL A 17 -6.85 -5.33 22.93
N THR A 18 -5.71 -5.79 22.43
CA THR A 18 -4.69 -4.88 21.91
C THR A 18 -5.31 -4.18 20.72
N SER A 19 -5.78 -2.96 20.95
CA SER A 19 -5.92 -1.96 19.89
C SER A 19 -4.53 -1.81 19.27
N VAL A 20 -4.27 -2.54 18.18
CA VAL A 20 -3.22 -2.13 17.27
C VAL A 20 -3.80 -0.89 16.63
N ALA A 21 -3.37 0.28 17.10
CA ALA A 21 -3.56 1.50 16.32
C ALA A 21 -3.01 1.18 14.92
N ARG A 22 -3.90 0.92 13.96
CA ARG A 22 -3.51 0.77 12.56
C ARG A 22 -3.07 2.15 12.12
N ALA A 23 -1.78 2.44 12.22
CA ALA A 23 -1.22 3.57 11.51
C ALA A 23 -1.38 3.26 10.02
N GLU A 24 -2.47 3.72 9.43
CA GLU A 24 -2.65 3.68 7.99
C GLU A 24 -1.56 4.56 7.37
N VAL A 25 -0.83 4.03 6.40
CA VAL A 25 0.24 4.76 5.72
C VAL A 25 -0.32 5.37 4.46
N ILE A 26 -0.04 6.66 4.26
CA ILE A 26 -0.27 7.37 3.01
C ILE A 26 1.06 7.39 2.26
N GLU A 27 1.15 6.62 1.19
CA GLU A 27 2.29 6.63 0.27
C GLU A 27 1.97 7.54 -0.92
N VAL A 28 2.83 8.53 -1.15
CA VAL A 28 2.74 9.47 -2.26
C VAL A 28 3.93 9.24 -3.18
N VAL A 29 3.64 8.89 -4.43
CA VAL A 29 4.64 8.71 -5.48
C VAL A 29 4.43 9.75 -6.56
N THR A 30 5.48 10.49 -6.92
CA THR A 30 5.46 11.44 -8.03
C THR A 30 6.63 11.18 -8.97
N PHE A 31 6.39 11.27 -10.27
CA PHE A 31 7.43 11.14 -11.29
C PHE A 31 7.02 11.91 -12.55
N ASN A 32 7.97 12.15 -13.44
CA ASN A 32 7.69 12.69 -14.77
C ASN A 32 7.58 11.55 -15.79
N LEU A 33 6.67 11.72 -16.74
CA LEU A 33 6.60 10.90 -17.94
C LEU A 33 7.75 11.25 -18.88
N LYS A 34 8.17 10.30 -19.71
CA LYS A 34 9.16 10.56 -20.76
C LYS A 34 8.64 11.62 -21.74
N PRO A 35 9.52 12.42 -22.37
CA PRO A 35 9.09 13.41 -23.35
C PRO A 35 8.25 12.77 -24.46
N GLY A 36 7.10 13.37 -24.79
CA GLY A 36 6.17 12.88 -25.80
C GLY A 36 5.15 11.85 -25.30
N VAL A 37 5.31 11.28 -24.10
CA VAL A 37 4.29 10.41 -23.49
C VAL A 37 3.15 11.26 -22.95
N THR A 38 1.93 10.96 -23.39
CA THR A 38 0.74 11.71 -22.96
C THR A 38 0.05 11.04 -21.77
N ALA A 39 -0.71 11.81 -20.98
CA ALA A 39 -1.55 11.25 -19.92
C ALA A 39 -2.51 10.18 -20.44
N LYS A 40 -3.11 10.39 -21.62
CA LYS A 40 -4.02 9.44 -22.27
C LYS A 40 -3.33 8.11 -22.62
N GLU A 41 -2.05 8.15 -22.99
CA GLU A 41 -1.26 6.96 -23.25
C GLU A 41 -0.88 6.23 -21.96
N PHE A 42 -0.60 6.98 -20.89
CA PHE A 42 -0.09 6.43 -19.65
C PHE A 42 -1.18 5.88 -18.71
N GLU A 43 -2.33 6.53 -18.66
CA GLU A 43 -3.47 6.15 -17.80
C GLU A 43 -3.85 4.66 -17.86
N PRO A 44 -3.97 4.00 -19.04
CA PRO A 44 -4.27 2.57 -19.07
C PRO A 44 -3.15 1.69 -18.47
N LEU A 45 -1.88 2.11 -18.58
CA LEU A 45 -0.75 1.39 -18.00
C LEU A 45 -0.75 1.51 -16.47
N ASP A 46 -1.03 2.72 -15.97
CA ASP A 46 -1.19 3.01 -14.56
C ASP A 46 -2.33 2.19 -13.94
N LYS A 47 -3.50 2.17 -14.60
CA LYS A 47 -4.66 1.35 -14.20
C LYS A 47 -4.33 -0.14 -14.20
N ALA A 48 -3.61 -0.63 -15.20
CA ALA A 48 -3.22 -2.03 -15.29
C ALA A 48 -2.35 -2.44 -14.09
N VAL A 49 -1.29 -1.69 -13.79
CA VAL A 49 -0.43 -1.94 -12.62
C VAL A 49 -1.22 -1.89 -11.31
N GLY A 50 -2.09 -0.88 -11.17
CA GLY A 50 -2.97 -0.74 -10.01
C GLY A 50 -3.83 -1.98 -9.78
N ALA A 51 -4.56 -2.43 -10.80
CA ALA A 51 -5.50 -3.55 -10.70
C ALA A 51 -4.82 -4.93 -10.67
N SER A 52 -3.76 -5.12 -11.46
CA SER A 52 -3.14 -6.44 -11.63
C SER A 52 -2.17 -6.80 -10.51
N HIS A 53 -1.60 -5.80 -9.82
CA HIS A 53 -0.54 -6.01 -8.84
C HIS A 53 -0.77 -5.26 -7.52
N VAL A 54 -0.86 -3.92 -7.53
CA VAL A 54 -0.86 -3.12 -6.29
C VAL A 54 -2.08 -3.43 -5.42
N ALA A 55 -3.28 -3.49 -6.02
CA ALA A 55 -4.52 -3.81 -5.32
C ALA A 55 -4.58 -5.24 -4.75
N LYS A 56 -3.62 -6.10 -5.09
CA LYS A 56 -3.53 -7.49 -4.62
C LYS A 56 -2.51 -7.68 -3.51
N GLN A 57 -1.77 -6.63 -3.14
CA GLN A 57 -0.76 -6.74 -2.10
C GLN A 57 -1.41 -6.80 -0.71
N PRO A 58 -0.81 -7.54 0.24
CA PRO A 58 -1.18 -7.46 1.64
C PRO A 58 -1.22 -6.01 2.11
N GLY A 59 -2.19 -5.70 2.97
CA GLY A 59 -2.32 -4.36 3.54
C GLY A 59 -2.82 -3.27 2.60
N PHE A 60 -3.13 -3.55 1.33
CA PHE A 60 -3.76 -2.57 0.44
C PHE A 60 -5.10 -2.07 1.01
N ILE A 61 -5.31 -0.75 0.98
CA ILE A 61 -6.57 -0.09 1.37
C ILE A 61 -7.22 0.57 0.15
N SER A 62 -6.51 1.49 -0.50
CA SER A 62 -6.99 2.20 -1.69
C SER A 62 -5.83 2.75 -2.51
N ARG A 63 -6.13 3.11 -3.75
CA ARG A 63 -5.19 3.77 -4.68
C ARG A 63 -5.92 4.74 -5.56
N GLU A 64 -5.29 5.87 -5.80
CA GLU A 64 -5.69 6.85 -6.79
C GLU A 64 -4.47 7.40 -7.54
N SER A 65 -4.71 7.95 -8.71
CA SER A 65 -3.66 8.55 -9.54
C SER A 65 -4.21 9.74 -10.31
N ALA A 66 -3.32 10.68 -10.65
CA ALA A 66 -3.68 11.89 -11.36
C ALA A 66 -2.54 12.37 -12.28
N ALA A 67 -2.93 12.90 -13.44
CA ALA A 67 -2.02 13.67 -14.27
C ALA A 67 -1.76 15.04 -13.63
N GLY A 68 -0.49 15.38 -13.44
CA GLY A 68 -0.04 16.71 -13.06
C GLY A 68 0.23 17.62 -14.26
N ARG A 69 0.81 18.79 -14.00
CA ARG A 69 1.27 19.71 -15.05
C ARG A 69 2.60 19.22 -15.63
N ASN A 70 2.91 19.63 -16.86
CA ASN A 70 4.21 19.40 -17.52
C ASN A 70 4.65 17.92 -17.54
N GLY A 71 3.70 16.99 -17.67
CA GLY A 71 4.00 15.55 -17.75
C GLY A 71 4.32 14.90 -16.40
N THR A 72 4.11 15.57 -15.27
CA THR A 72 4.17 14.92 -13.95
C THR A 72 2.97 13.99 -13.77
N TRP A 73 3.17 12.91 -13.00
CA TRP A 73 2.14 11.97 -12.59
C TRP A 73 2.20 11.77 -11.08
N LEU A 74 1.02 11.65 -10.46
CA LEU A 74 0.83 11.38 -9.04
C LEU A 74 0.19 10.01 -8.87
N VAL A 75 0.69 9.23 -7.92
CA VAL A 75 0.02 8.05 -7.38
C VAL A 75 -0.05 8.21 -5.86
N VAL A 76 -1.23 8.01 -5.29
CA VAL A 76 -1.42 7.93 -3.84
C VAL A 76 -1.93 6.53 -3.51
N VAL A 77 -1.31 5.89 -2.54
CA VAL A 77 -1.71 4.56 -2.07
C VAL A 77 -1.86 4.58 -0.55
N HIS A 78 -2.95 4.01 -0.07
CA HIS A 78 -3.20 3.81 1.34
C HIS A 78 -2.90 2.36 1.72
N TRP A 79 -2.10 2.19 2.75
CA TRP A 79 -1.64 0.89 3.25
C TRP A 79 -2.00 0.71 4.73
N LYS A 80 -2.14 -0.52 5.18
CA LYS A 80 -2.35 -0.84 6.60
C LYS A 80 -1.09 -0.63 7.46
N SER A 81 0.10 -0.68 6.85
CA SER A 81 1.38 -0.51 7.53
C SER A 81 2.51 -0.13 6.55
N VAL A 82 3.63 0.38 7.07
CA VAL A 82 4.84 0.66 6.27
C VAL A 82 5.40 -0.64 5.68
N ASN A 83 5.38 -1.73 6.46
CA ASN A 83 5.87 -3.04 6.02
C ASN A 83 5.10 -3.57 4.80
N ASP A 84 3.78 -3.37 4.76
CA ASP A 84 2.94 -3.74 3.62
C ASP A 84 3.32 -2.92 2.37
N ALA A 85 3.53 -1.61 2.54
CA ALA A 85 3.98 -0.72 1.45
C ALA A 85 5.36 -1.12 0.92
N GLU A 86 6.30 -1.46 1.80
CA GLU A 86 7.64 -1.95 1.42
C GLU A 86 7.58 -3.28 0.67
N ALA A 87 6.78 -4.23 1.15
CA ALA A 87 6.60 -5.51 0.48
C ALA A 87 6.00 -5.34 -0.93
N SER A 88 5.03 -4.43 -1.09
CA SER A 88 4.51 -4.05 -2.41
C SER A 88 5.61 -3.52 -3.31
N MET A 89 6.45 -2.60 -2.83
CA MET A 89 7.51 -2.02 -3.65
C MET A 89 8.59 -3.03 -4.05
N ASN A 90 8.98 -3.91 -3.12
CA ASN A 90 9.97 -4.96 -3.37
C ASN A 90 9.52 -5.95 -4.45
N SER A 91 8.21 -6.20 -4.56
CA SER A 91 7.65 -7.11 -5.57
C SER A 91 7.24 -6.40 -6.87
N PHE A 92 7.25 -5.06 -6.90
CA PHE A 92 6.72 -4.26 -8.00
C PHE A 92 7.36 -4.57 -9.34
N MET A 93 8.70 -4.59 -9.40
CA MET A 93 9.43 -4.81 -10.66
C MET A 93 9.27 -6.23 -11.23
N ALA A 94 8.85 -7.20 -10.41
CA ALA A 94 8.51 -8.54 -10.86
C ALA A 94 7.08 -8.63 -11.43
N ALA A 95 6.25 -7.59 -11.26
CA ALA A 95 4.90 -7.57 -11.79
C ALA A 95 4.94 -7.45 -13.34
N PRO A 96 4.24 -8.32 -14.08
CA PRO A 96 4.23 -8.27 -15.55
C PRO A 96 3.82 -6.88 -16.11
N ALA A 97 2.88 -6.21 -15.45
CA ALA A 97 2.41 -4.89 -15.86
C ALA A 97 3.41 -3.75 -15.56
N ALA A 98 4.36 -3.95 -14.64
CA ALA A 98 5.29 -2.90 -14.22
C ALA A 98 6.28 -2.53 -15.33
N LYS A 99 6.66 -3.46 -16.20
CA LYS A 99 7.62 -3.17 -17.28
C LYS A 99 7.14 -2.03 -18.18
N SER A 100 5.95 -2.15 -18.76
CA SER A 100 5.40 -1.13 -19.65
C SER A 100 5.14 0.20 -18.95
N PHE A 101 4.78 0.16 -17.67
CA PHE A 101 4.64 1.35 -16.83
C PHE A 101 5.99 2.07 -16.65
N MET A 102 7.03 1.33 -16.23
CA MET A 102 8.37 1.88 -16.00
C MET A 102 9.02 2.38 -17.29
N ASP A 103 8.74 1.73 -18.43
CA ASP A 103 9.24 2.13 -19.74
C ASP A 103 8.77 3.52 -20.18
N LYS A 104 7.71 4.06 -19.57
CA LYS A 104 7.10 5.35 -19.94
C LYS A 104 7.43 6.52 -19.02
N LEU A 105 8.07 6.28 -17.88
CA LEU A 105 8.47 7.34 -16.95
C LEU A 105 9.97 7.64 -16.98
N GLN A 106 10.35 8.82 -16.50
CA GLN A 106 11.73 9.23 -16.25
C GLN A 106 12.10 8.78 -14.83
N ALA A 107 12.78 7.65 -14.70
CA ALA A 107 12.95 6.96 -13.41
C ALA A 107 13.73 7.77 -12.37
N ASP A 108 14.67 8.60 -12.81
CA ASP A 108 15.46 9.51 -11.98
C ASP A 108 14.64 10.66 -11.37
N THR A 109 13.43 10.92 -11.88
CA THR A 109 12.51 11.92 -11.33
C THR A 109 11.57 11.37 -10.27
N MET A 110 11.55 10.05 -10.08
CA MET A 110 10.65 9.40 -9.14
C MET A 110 10.98 9.79 -7.70
N LYS A 111 9.96 10.24 -6.98
CA LYS A 111 10.00 10.51 -5.55
C LYS A 111 8.89 9.73 -4.88
N MET A 112 9.21 9.14 -3.74
CA MET A 112 8.27 8.39 -2.92
C MET A 112 8.42 8.86 -1.49
N VAL A 113 7.32 9.26 -0.88
CA VAL A 113 7.26 9.70 0.51
C VAL A 113 6.11 8.99 1.19
N ARG A 114 6.29 8.64 2.46
CA ARG A 114 5.28 7.97 3.28
C ARG A 114 4.98 8.81 4.51
N TYR A 115 3.71 8.82 4.89
CA TYR A 115 3.21 9.53 6.06
C TYR A 115 2.34 8.58 6.88
N ASP A 116 2.48 8.62 8.20
CA ASP A 116 1.53 7.97 9.09
C ASP A 116 0.27 8.83 9.22
N LYS A 117 -0.89 8.23 8.95
CA LYS A 117 -2.19 8.89 9.08
C LYS A 117 -2.48 9.16 10.56
N GLN A 118 -2.88 10.40 10.86
CA GLN A 118 -3.30 10.86 12.19
C GLN A 118 -4.77 10.53 12.46
#